data_AF-A0A9E5T3C8-F1
#
_entry.id   AF-A0A9E5T3C8-F1
#
_cell.length_a   1.000
_cell.length_b   1.000
_cell.length_c   1.000
_cell.angle_alpha   90.00
_cell.angle_beta   90.00
_cell.angle_gamma   90.00
#
_symmetry.space_group_name_H-M   'P 1'
#
loop_
_entity.id
_entity.type
_entity.pdbx_description
1 polymer ?
#
loop_
_entity_poly.entity_id
_entity_poly.type
_entity_poly.pdbx_seq_one_letter_code
_entity_poly.pdbx_strand_id
1 'polypeptide(L)'
;MKRFSVTTLLLTCVLALSGCDEDRTMSERGFRLPDGNAQAGRETFLYMHCNQCHTVKGEELPAIPGFEPFVELGGPVTRVKTYGELVTSVINPSHKLASGYPKELISEDGKSKMYNYNGFMTVQELTDIVMFLQPHYDVVPPEFHYRVYP
;
A
#
# COMPACT_ATOMS: atom_id res chain seq x y z
N MET A 1 -5.16 8.58 -50.21
CA MET A 1 -4.61 7.41 -49.48
C MET A 1 -3.69 7.81 -48.32
N LYS A 2 -2.62 8.61 -48.52
CA LYS A 2 -1.71 9.05 -47.43
C LYS A 2 -2.39 9.79 -46.27
N ARG A 3 -3.35 10.68 -46.55
CA ARG A 3 -4.09 11.43 -45.51
C ARG A 3 -4.97 10.55 -44.63
N PHE A 4 -5.59 9.52 -45.21
CA PHE A 4 -6.43 8.57 -44.49
C PHE A 4 -5.58 7.69 -43.55
N SER A 5 -4.38 7.30 -43.99
CA SER A 5 -3.42 6.54 -43.19
C SER A 5 -2.87 7.32 -41.99
N VAL A 6 -2.70 8.64 -42.14
CA VAL A 6 -2.24 9.51 -41.04
C VAL A 6 -3.34 9.72 -40.01
N THR A 7 -4.59 9.91 -40.41
CA THR A 7 -5.72 10.02 -39.47
C THR A 7 -5.98 8.73 -38.71
N THR A 8 -5.87 7.56 -39.34
CA THR A 8 -6.02 6.27 -38.64
C THR A 8 -4.90 6.03 -37.62
N LEU A 9 -3.66 6.44 -37.94
CA LEU A 9 -2.53 6.35 -37.02
C LEU A 9 -2.67 7.31 -35.82
N LEU A 10 -3.15 8.53 -36.05
CA LEU A 10 -3.44 9.48 -34.99
C LEU A 10 -4.56 8.99 -34.05
N LEU A 11 -5.63 8.42 -34.61
CA LEU A 11 -6.75 7.90 -33.81
C LEU A 11 -6.33 6.71 -32.93
N THR A 12 -5.46 5.84 -33.45
CA THR A 12 -4.92 4.70 -32.68
C THR A 12 -3.97 5.15 -31.58
N CYS A 13 -3.13 6.17 -31.81
CA CYS A 13 -2.31 6.77 -30.76
C CYS A 13 -3.16 7.41 -29.64
N VAL A 14 -4.24 8.12 -29.99
CA VAL A 14 -5.14 8.73 -28.98
C VAL A 14 -5.84 7.66 -28.14
N LEU A 15 -6.29 6.56 -28.75
CA LEU A 15 -6.88 5.44 -28.00
C LEU A 15 -5.87 4.76 -27.07
N ALA A 16 -4.62 4.61 -27.50
CA ALA A 16 -3.56 4.03 -26.66
C ALA A 16 -3.21 4.90 -25.43
N LEU A 17 -3.38 6.21 -25.51
CA LEU A 17 -3.12 7.13 -24.39
C LEU A 17 -4.22 7.11 -23.30
N SER A 18 -5.41 6.60 -23.60
CA SER A 18 -6.51 6.52 -22.62
C SER A 18 -6.34 5.43 -21.54
N GLY A 19 -5.26 4.64 -21.63
CA GLY A 19 -4.93 3.63 -20.62
C GLY A 19 -4.14 4.13 -19.41
N CYS A 20 -3.55 5.34 -19.49
CA CYS A 20 -2.76 5.94 -18.40
C CYS A 20 -3.66 6.71 -17.43
N ASP A 21 -4.68 6.04 -16.90
CA ASP A 21 -5.56 6.62 -15.91
C ASP A 21 -5.02 6.25 -14.52
N GLU A 22 -4.17 7.13 -13.98
CA GLU A 22 -3.55 7.00 -12.66
C GLU A 22 -4.63 6.81 -11.58
N ASP A 23 -5.82 7.39 -11.78
CA ASP A 23 -7.00 7.27 -10.91
C ASP A 23 -7.46 5.81 -10.71
N ARG A 24 -7.24 4.92 -11.70
CA ARG A 24 -7.59 3.50 -11.57
C ARG A 24 -6.68 2.73 -10.61
N THR A 25 -5.53 3.28 -10.25
CA THR A 25 -4.58 2.63 -9.34
C THR A 25 -4.93 2.88 -7.87
N MET A 26 -5.73 3.91 -7.60
CA MET A 26 -6.04 4.36 -6.24
C MET A 26 -7.34 3.74 -5.71
N SER A 27 -8.36 3.50 -6.54
CA SER A 27 -9.63 2.95 -6.06
C SER A 27 -10.53 2.29 -7.11
N GLU A 28 -11.46 1.45 -6.63
CA GLU A 28 -12.49 0.81 -7.46
C GLU A 28 -13.46 1.84 -8.07
N ARG A 29 -14.04 1.50 -9.23
CA ARG A 29 -14.90 2.43 -9.97
C ARG A 29 -16.10 2.89 -9.12
N GLY A 30 -16.26 4.21 -8.93
CA GLY A 30 -17.36 4.79 -8.15
C GLY A 30 -17.09 4.91 -6.65
N PHE A 31 -15.90 4.50 -6.18
CA PHE A 31 -15.40 4.75 -4.83
C PHE A 31 -14.07 5.46 -4.96
N ARG A 32 -13.85 6.58 -4.28
CA ARG A 32 -12.54 7.25 -4.24
C ARG A 32 -12.37 7.98 -2.92
N LEU A 33 -11.25 7.75 -2.26
CA LEU A 33 -10.86 8.52 -1.08
C LEU A 33 -10.21 9.84 -1.53
N PRO A 34 -10.24 10.89 -0.68
CA PRO A 34 -9.49 12.12 -0.94
C PRO A 34 -8.00 11.84 -1.17
N ASP A 35 -7.33 12.76 -1.85
CA ASP A 35 -5.89 12.67 -2.02
C ASP A 35 -5.19 12.88 -0.66
N GLY A 36 -4.11 12.13 -0.44
CA GLY A 36 -3.30 12.24 0.77
C GLY A 36 -2.00 13.01 0.54
N ASN A 37 -1.34 13.37 1.64
CA ASN A 37 -0.03 13.99 1.67
C ASN A 37 0.97 13.09 2.40
N ALA A 38 2.05 12.67 1.72
CA ALA A 38 3.03 11.75 2.28
C ALA A 38 3.80 12.32 3.49
N GLN A 39 4.06 13.63 3.51
CA GLN A 39 4.72 14.28 4.64
C GLN A 39 3.81 14.29 5.88
N ALA A 40 2.55 14.72 5.70
CA ALA A 40 1.55 14.65 6.75
C ALA A 40 1.34 13.20 7.21
N GLY A 41 1.40 12.24 6.29
CA GLY A 41 1.27 10.81 6.58
C GLY A 41 2.36 10.28 7.49
N ARG A 42 3.61 10.70 7.28
CA ARG A 42 4.71 10.38 8.18
C ARG A 42 4.49 10.97 9.57
N GLU A 43 4.01 12.20 9.65
CA GLU A 43 3.69 12.85 10.92
C GLU A 43 2.55 12.13 11.66
N THR A 44 1.47 11.79 10.95
CA THR A 44 0.34 11.02 11.49
C THR A 44 0.79 9.62 11.93
N PHE A 45 1.65 8.95 11.18
CA PHE A 45 2.19 7.62 11.54
C PHE A 45 2.90 7.65 12.91
N LEU A 46 3.64 8.73 13.19
CA LEU A 46 4.31 8.93 14.47
C LEU A 46 3.35 9.38 15.57
N TYR A 47 2.44 10.30 15.25
CA TYR A 47 1.42 10.80 16.17
C TYR A 47 0.49 9.69 16.67
N MET A 48 0.09 8.76 15.80
CA MET A 48 -0.73 7.61 16.14
C MET A 48 0.07 6.45 16.74
N HIS A 49 1.39 6.63 16.93
CA HIS A 49 2.31 5.62 17.44
C HIS A 49 2.35 4.32 16.64
N CYS A 50 2.16 4.39 15.31
CA CYS A 50 2.29 3.22 14.45
C CYS A 50 3.71 2.62 14.53
N ASN A 51 4.73 3.46 14.79
CA ASN A 51 6.12 3.06 15.01
C ASN A 51 6.38 2.28 16.31
N GLN A 52 5.37 2.10 17.17
CA GLN A 52 5.47 1.24 18.34
C GLN A 52 5.62 -0.23 17.95
N CYS A 53 4.98 -0.64 16.87
CA CYS A 53 5.00 -2.01 16.36
C CYS A 53 5.67 -2.12 14.99
N HIS A 54 5.70 -1.03 14.22
CA HIS A 54 6.15 -1.03 12.83
C HIS A 54 7.46 -0.28 12.60
N THR A 55 8.34 -0.88 11.79
CA THR A 55 9.37 -0.14 11.05
C THR A 55 8.89 0.08 9.61
N VAL A 56 9.52 1.00 8.89
CA VAL A 56 9.25 1.22 7.46
C VAL A 56 10.58 1.10 6.72
N LYS A 57 10.65 0.25 5.70
CA LYS A 57 11.88 0.00 4.96
C LYS A 57 12.41 1.29 4.34
N GLY A 58 13.66 1.62 4.65
CA GLY A 58 14.34 2.80 4.13
C GLY A 58 13.98 4.10 4.87
N GLU A 59 13.17 4.05 5.93
CA GLU A 59 12.85 5.19 6.78
C GLU A 59 13.50 5.07 8.15
N GLU A 60 14.11 6.17 8.58
CA GLU A 60 14.56 6.32 9.96
C GLU A 60 13.44 6.93 10.80
N LEU A 61 12.86 6.11 11.68
CA LEU A 61 11.79 6.52 12.61
C LEU A 61 12.36 6.65 14.03
N PRO A 62 11.89 7.63 14.83
CA PRO A 62 12.29 7.75 16.22
C PRO A 62 11.87 6.49 17.01
N ALA A 63 12.78 6.01 17.84
CA ALA A 63 12.48 4.91 18.77
C ALA A 63 11.56 5.40 19.89
N ILE A 64 10.63 4.55 20.33
CA ILE A 64 9.81 4.78 21.52
C ILE A 64 10.42 3.95 22.66
N PRO A 65 10.89 4.58 23.76
CA PRO A 65 11.45 3.83 24.89
C PRO A 65 10.49 2.77 25.41
N GLY A 66 11.00 1.55 25.60
CA GLY A 66 10.21 0.40 26.06
C GLY A 66 9.44 -0.34 24.96
N PHE A 67 9.56 0.07 23.70
CA PHE A 67 8.98 -0.63 22.56
C PHE A 67 10.04 -1.00 21.53
N GLU A 68 9.96 -2.23 21.05
CA GLU A 68 10.79 -2.75 19.96
C GLU A 68 9.87 -3.14 18.80
N PRO A 69 9.76 -2.31 17.75
CA PRO A 69 8.93 -2.64 16.60
C PRO A 69 9.47 -3.90 15.91
N PHE A 70 8.57 -4.81 15.56
CA PHE A 70 8.91 -6.14 15.07
C PHE A 70 8.29 -6.44 13.70
N VAL A 71 7.42 -5.58 13.18
CA VAL A 71 6.80 -5.72 11.85
C VAL A 71 7.32 -4.66 10.90
N GLU A 72 8.17 -5.04 9.96
CA GLU A 72 8.62 -4.14 8.90
C GLU A 72 7.54 -3.97 7.82
N LEU A 73 7.25 -2.71 7.47
CA LEU A 73 6.40 -2.30 6.36
C LEU A 73 7.25 -1.89 5.16
N GLY A 74 6.67 -2.00 3.97
CA GLY A 74 7.39 -1.81 2.71
C GLY A 74 8.15 -3.05 2.26
N GLY A 75 9.15 -2.85 1.40
CA GLY A 75 10.03 -3.90 0.91
C GLY A 75 9.56 -4.68 -0.29
N PRO A 76 10.38 -5.68 -0.70
CA PRO A 76 10.10 -6.48 -1.87
C PRO A 76 8.85 -7.32 -1.64
N VAL A 77 7.87 -7.15 -2.52
CA VAL A 77 6.62 -7.90 -2.52
C VAL A 77 6.43 -8.59 -3.86
N THR A 78 5.84 -9.79 -3.85
CA THR A 78 5.60 -10.58 -5.07
C THR A 78 4.46 -10.05 -5.93
N ARG A 79 3.72 -9.05 -5.43
CA ARG A 79 2.68 -8.33 -6.16
C ARG A 79 2.57 -6.91 -5.65
N VAL A 80 2.11 -6.00 -6.51
CA VAL A 80 1.76 -4.63 -6.15
C VAL A 80 0.86 -4.63 -4.91
N LYS A 81 1.23 -3.83 -3.91
CA LYS A 81 0.33 -3.45 -2.83
C LYS A 81 -0.53 -2.31 -3.32
N THR A 82 -1.81 -2.58 -3.52
CA THR A 82 -2.71 -1.54 -4.01
C THR A 82 -3.04 -0.58 -2.87
N TYR A 83 -3.42 0.64 -3.24
CA TYR A 83 -3.90 1.64 -2.28
C TYR A 83 -5.03 1.08 -1.40
N GLY A 84 -6.01 0.40 -2.01
CA GLY A 84 -7.12 -0.25 -1.29
C GLY A 84 -6.67 -1.35 -0.31
N GLU A 85 -5.61 -2.11 -0.63
CA GLU A 85 -5.05 -3.09 0.31
C GLU A 85 -4.39 -2.43 1.52
N LEU A 86 -3.67 -1.32 1.33
CA LEU A 86 -3.07 -0.55 2.41
C LEU A 86 -4.17 0.05 3.32
N VAL A 87 -5.17 0.71 2.71
CA VAL A 87 -6.35 1.22 3.42
C VAL A 87 -7.01 0.11 4.25
N THR A 88 -7.30 -1.04 3.63
CA THR A 88 -7.95 -2.17 4.30
C THR A 88 -7.12 -2.70 5.47
N SER A 89 -5.79 -2.74 5.32
CA SER A 89 -4.89 -3.21 6.38
C SER A 89 -4.89 -2.29 7.60
N VAL A 90 -5.10 -0.97 7.41
CA VAL A 90 -5.17 0.01 8.50
C VAL A 90 -6.54 -0.03 9.20
N ILE A 91 -7.65 -0.02 8.44
CA ILE A 91 -9.01 0.10 9.02
C ILE A 91 -9.60 -1.25 9.48
N ASN A 92 -9.01 -2.36 9.05
CA ASN A 92 -9.43 -3.71 9.41
C ASN A 92 -8.22 -4.63 9.64
N PRO A 93 -7.41 -4.38 10.69
CA PRO A 93 -6.12 -5.04 10.89
C PRO A 93 -6.24 -6.55 11.15
N SER A 94 -7.41 -7.04 11.55
CA SER A 94 -7.65 -8.48 11.74
C SER A 94 -8.09 -9.21 10.46
N HIS A 95 -8.40 -8.48 9.37
CA HIS A 95 -8.79 -9.11 8.09
C HIS A 95 -7.65 -9.95 7.49
N LYS A 96 -6.41 -9.47 7.68
CA LYS A 96 -5.20 -10.15 7.22
C LYS A 96 -4.04 -9.89 8.15
N LEU A 97 -3.63 -10.91 8.89
CA LEU A 97 -2.46 -10.85 9.76
C LEU A 97 -1.15 -10.80 8.94
N ALA A 98 -0.13 -10.14 9.48
CA ALA A 98 1.18 -10.04 8.86
C ALA A 98 1.79 -11.43 8.64
N SER A 99 2.24 -11.72 7.42
CA SER A 99 2.86 -13.00 7.07
C SER A 99 4.35 -12.99 7.40
N GLY A 100 4.92 -14.14 7.76
CA GLY A 100 6.35 -14.25 8.09
C GLY A 100 6.71 -13.88 9.54
N TYR A 101 5.72 -13.49 10.36
CA TYR A 101 5.92 -13.16 11.78
C TYR A 101 5.27 -14.22 12.68
N PRO A 102 5.84 -14.50 13.87
CA PRO A 102 5.21 -15.36 14.87
C PRO A 102 3.82 -14.87 15.26
N LYS A 103 2.83 -15.78 15.29
CA LYS A 103 1.42 -15.43 15.55
C LYS A 103 1.24 -14.78 16.91
N GLU A 104 2.02 -15.22 17.88
CA GLU A 104 1.99 -14.76 19.27
C GLU A 104 2.45 -13.29 19.39
N LEU A 105 3.25 -12.80 18.42
CA LEU A 105 3.69 -11.41 18.37
C LEU A 105 2.66 -10.51 17.69
N ILE A 106 2.00 -10.98 16.65
CA ILE A 106 1.07 -10.16 15.84
C ILE A 106 -0.40 -10.29 16.24
N SER A 107 -0.77 -11.31 17.01
CA SER A 107 -2.17 -11.63 17.29
C SER A 107 -2.44 -12.20 18.68
N GLU A 108 -3.68 -12.03 19.13
CA GLU A 108 -4.26 -12.62 20.33
C GLU A 108 -5.67 -13.10 19.98
N ASP A 109 -6.01 -14.35 20.29
CA ASP A 109 -7.29 -14.99 19.90
C ASP A 109 -7.65 -14.85 18.41
N GLY A 110 -6.64 -14.88 17.54
CA GLY A 110 -6.79 -14.74 16.09
C GLY A 110 -7.09 -13.31 15.62
N LYS A 111 -7.10 -12.32 16.51
CA LYS A 111 -7.23 -10.90 16.19
C LYS A 111 -5.88 -10.21 16.21
N SER A 112 -5.69 -9.23 15.34
CA SER A 112 -4.46 -8.44 15.33
C SER A 112 -4.28 -7.68 16.64
N LYS A 113 -3.04 -7.60 17.14
CA LYS A 113 -2.66 -6.75 18.26
C LYS A 113 -2.55 -5.26 17.87
N MET A 114 -2.61 -4.94 16.57
CA MET A 114 -2.69 -3.55 16.11
C MET A 114 -3.98 -2.91 16.62
N TYR A 115 -3.86 -1.69 17.16
CA TYR A 115 -4.99 -0.91 17.65
C TYR A 115 -6.01 -0.64 16.54
N ASN A 116 -7.30 -0.59 16.92
CA ASN A 116 -8.37 -0.17 16.02
C ASN A 116 -8.53 1.35 16.09
N TYR A 117 -8.18 2.04 15.00
CA TYR A 117 -8.22 3.50 14.93
C TYR A 117 -9.51 4.06 14.32
N ASN A 118 -10.50 3.24 13.94
CA ASN A 118 -11.66 3.71 13.17
C ASN A 118 -12.50 4.78 13.86
N GLY A 119 -12.44 4.87 15.20
CA GLY A 119 -13.11 5.91 15.99
C GLY A 119 -12.24 7.12 16.33
N PHE A 120 -10.96 7.11 15.94
CA PHE A 120 -9.95 8.09 16.37
C PHE A 120 -9.19 8.73 15.22
N MET A 121 -9.11 8.04 14.07
CA MET A 121 -8.43 8.49 12.87
C MET A 121 -9.45 9.07 11.89
N THR A 122 -9.19 10.29 11.43
CA THR A 122 -9.94 10.92 10.36
C THR A 122 -9.64 10.27 9.02
N VAL A 123 -10.52 10.47 8.04
CA VAL A 123 -10.27 10.00 6.68
C VAL A 123 -8.99 10.62 6.10
N GLN A 124 -8.70 11.90 6.39
CA GLN A 124 -7.49 12.56 5.88
C GLN A 124 -6.22 11.91 6.44
N GLU A 125 -6.18 11.64 7.74
CA GLU A 125 -5.05 10.97 8.39
C GLU A 125 -4.81 9.56 7.81
N LEU A 126 -5.89 8.83 7.50
CA LEU A 126 -5.80 7.53 6.84
C LEU A 126 -5.18 7.66 5.43
N THR A 127 -5.69 8.59 4.61
CA THR A 127 -5.19 8.77 3.24
C THR A 127 -3.76 9.27 3.23
N ASP A 128 -3.40 10.12 4.18
CA ASP A 128 -2.03 10.62 4.37
C ASP A 128 -1.08 9.48 4.75
N ILE A 129 -1.42 8.65 5.74
CA ILE A 129 -0.63 7.46 6.11
C ILE A 129 -0.40 6.55 4.90
N VAL A 130 -1.45 6.28 4.12
CA VAL A 130 -1.33 5.39 2.95
C VAL A 130 -0.42 6.02 1.89
N MET A 131 -0.52 7.33 1.66
CA MET A 131 0.37 8.06 0.75
C MET A 131 1.83 8.08 1.23
N PHE A 132 2.06 8.07 2.54
CA PHE A 132 3.39 7.90 3.10
C PHE A 132 3.95 6.50 2.86
N LEU A 133 3.16 5.45 3.06
CA LEU A 133 3.64 4.06 3.00
C LEU A 133 3.84 3.53 1.57
N GLN A 134 3.01 3.95 0.62
CA GLN A 134 2.97 3.37 -0.72
C GLN A 134 4.33 3.35 -1.47
N PRO A 135 5.15 4.42 -1.43
CA PRO A 135 6.44 4.44 -2.11
C PRO A 135 7.46 3.42 -1.59
N HIS A 136 7.26 2.86 -0.38
CA HIS A 136 8.20 1.93 0.22
C HIS A 136 8.02 0.47 -0.25
N TYR A 137 7.03 0.20 -1.10
CA TYR A 137 6.76 -1.15 -1.61
C TYR A 137 7.34 -1.35 -3.01
N ASP A 138 8.32 -2.27 -3.11
CA ASP A 138 8.97 -2.63 -4.36
C ASP A 138 8.37 -3.93 -4.90
N VAL A 139 7.86 -3.94 -6.14
CA VAL A 139 7.37 -5.20 -6.73
C VAL A 139 8.52 -5.98 -7.35
N VAL A 140 8.75 -7.19 -6.85
CA VAL A 140 9.73 -8.13 -7.39
C VAL A 140 9.00 -9.32 -8.00
N PRO A 141 9.04 -9.50 -9.33
CA PRO A 141 8.44 -10.67 -9.98
C PRO A 141 9.06 -11.96 -9.44
N PRO A 142 8.26 -12.95 -9.00
CA PRO A 142 8.83 -14.22 -8.54
C PRO A 142 9.47 -14.98 -9.71
N GLU A 143 10.63 -15.60 -9.47
CA GLU A 143 11.25 -16.51 -10.44
C GLU A 143 10.43 -17.80 -10.52
N PHE A 144 9.76 -18.03 -11.66
CA PHE A 144 9.06 -19.27 -11.93
C PHE A 144 9.98 -20.27 -12.62
N HIS A 145 10.38 -21.32 -11.91
CA HIS A 145 10.96 -22.50 -12.55
C HIS A 145 9.83 -23.41 -13.02
N TYR A 146 9.48 -23.31 -14.29
CA TYR A 146 8.53 -24.25 -14.91
C TYR A 146 9.13 -25.65 -14.88
N ARG A 147 8.40 -26.64 -14.34
CA ARG A 147 8.74 -28.04 -14.60
C ARG A 147 8.48 -28.31 -16.08
N VAL A 148 9.56 -28.44 -16.84
CA VAL A 148 9.49 -28.98 -18.20
C VAL A 148 9.24 -30.48 -18.04
N TYR A 149 8.00 -30.91 -18.29
CA TYR A 149 7.69 -32.33 -18.35
C TYR A 149 8.30 -32.90 -19.65
N PRO A 150 9.03 -34.03 -19.57
CA PRO A 150 9.61 -34.67 -20.75
C PRO A 150 8.55 -35.24 -21.69
#